data_AF-A0A923VBM5-F1
#
_entry.id   AF-A0A923VBM5-F1
#
_cell.length_a   1.000
_cell.length_b   1.000
_cell.length_c   1.000
_cell.angle_alpha   90.00
_cell.angle_beta   90.00
_cell.angle_gamma   90.00
#
_symmetry.space_group_name_H-M   'P 1'
#
loop_
_entity.id
_entity.type
_entity.pdbx_description
1 polymer ?
#
loop_
_entity_poly.entity_id
_entity_poly.type
_entity_poly.pdbx_seq_one_letter_code
_entity_poly.pdbx_strand_id
1 'polypeptide(L)'
;QRVMVLVEKEIDLAGIDFSYKHTGTENIIIADGDQLSMVLLNLIKNSKEALLNTNKGSIILKSTVQNDHQLVIEITDNGPGIEPEAIEEIFIPFYTTKKSGSGIGLSLSRQIIQQHGGNIKVFSEAGKGCSFFVVLKMQ
;
A
#
# COMPACT_ATOMS: atom_id res chain seq x y z
N GLN A 1 5.73 5.62 -11.30
CA GLN A 1 5.02 6.12 -12.50
C GLN A 1 4.11 5.06 -13.13
N ARG A 2 4.60 3.89 -13.59
CA ARG A 2 3.76 2.84 -14.21
C ARG A 2 2.49 2.47 -13.42
N VAL A 3 2.63 2.18 -12.14
CA VAL A 3 1.48 1.79 -11.27
C VAL A 3 0.40 2.87 -11.22
N MET A 4 0.78 4.15 -11.21
CA MET A 4 -0.19 5.26 -11.16
C MET A 4 -1.08 5.26 -12.40
N VAL A 5 -0.49 5.11 -13.59
CA VAL A 5 -1.23 5.06 -14.86
C VAL A 5 -2.23 3.90 -14.90
N LEU A 6 -1.88 2.76 -14.27
CA LEU A 6 -2.76 1.59 -14.23
C LEU A 6 -3.98 1.77 -13.31
N VAL A 7 -3.88 2.60 -12.28
CA VAL A 7 -4.95 2.77 -11.27
C VAL A 7 -5.74 4.05 -11.43
N GLU A 8 -5.19 5.07 -12.08
CA GLU A 8 -5.76 6.43 -12.21
C GLU A 8 -7.22 6.40 -12.67
N LYS A 9 -7.50 5.77 -13.81
CA LYS A 9 -8.86 5.68 -14.35
C LYS A 9 -9.85 4.99 -13.39
N GLU A 10 -9.41 3.95 -12.69
CA GLU A 10 -10.28 3.19 -11.79
C GLU A 10 -10.58 3.98 -10.50
N ILE A 11 -9.59 4.69 -9.99
CA ILE A 11 -9.70 5.58 -8.82
C ILE A 11 -10.60 6.77 -9.14
N ASP A 12 -10.43 7.40 -10.30
CA ASP A 12 -11.25 8.54 -10.73
C ASP A 12 -12.73 8.14 -10.87
N LEU A 13 -13.00 6.97 -11.47
CA LEU A 13 -14.36 6.43 -11.59
C LEU A 13 -14.99 6.11 -10.22
N ALA A 14 -14.16 5.82 -9.21
CA ALA A 14 -14.61 5.62 -7.84
C ALA A 14 -14.80 6.93 -7.07
N GLY A 15 -14.48 8.09 -7.66
CA GLY A 15 -14.59 9.40 -7.01
C GLY A 15 -13.62 9.60 -5.85
N ILE A 16 -12.47 8.91 -5.88
CA ILE A 16 -11.44 8.98 -4.83
C ILE A 16 -10.39 10.00 -5.24
N ASP A 17 -10.04 10.91 -4.33
CA ASP A 17 -8.91 11.82 -4.52
C ASP A 17 -7.59 11.07 -4.39
N PHE A 18 -6.77 11.05 -5.44
CA PHE A 18 -5.50 10.35 -5.45
C PHE A 18 -4.34 11.29 -5.73
N SER A 19 -3.36 11.27 -4.83
CA SER A 19 -2.16 12.09 -4.97
C SER A 19 -0.89 11.27 -4.80
N TYR A 20 0.14 11.67 -5.55
CA TYR A 20 1.48 11.11 -5.44
C TYR A 20 2.48 12.19 -5.05
N LYS A 21 3.36 11.87 -4.10
CA LYS A 21 4.46 12.74 -3.69
C LYS A 21 5.76 11.95 -3.61
N HIS A 22 6.82 12.51 -4.14
CA HIS A 22 8.18 12.03 -3.94
C HIS A 22 8.96 13.03 -3.09
N THR A 23 9.76 12.54 -2.16
CA THR A 23 10.64 13.37 -1.32
C THR A 23 12.01 12.71 -1.20
N GLY A 24 13.06 13.44 -1.56
CA GLY A 24 14.42 12.93 -1.61
C GLY A 24 15.03 13.05 -3.00
N THR A 25 16.28 12.66 -3.12
CA THR A 25 16.97 12.55 -4.41
C THR A 25 16.54 11.28 -5.13
N GLU A 26 16.57 11.32 -6.46
CA GLU A 26 16.40 10.11 -7.26
C GLU A 26 17.52 9.13 -6.91
N ASN A 27 17.14 7.91 -6.55
CA ASN A 27 18.08 6.85 -6.25
C ASN A 27 17.64 5.53 -6.86
N ILE A 28 18.61 4.66 -7.09
CA ILE A 28 18.40 3.36 -7.72
C ILE A 28 18.18 2.32 -6.63
N ILE A 29 17.12 1.52 -6.78
CA ILE A 29 16.96 0.27 -6.06
C ILE A 29 17.11 -0.89 -7.05
N ILE A 30 17.72 -1.98 -6.61
CA ILE A 30 17.76 -3.22 -7.37
C ILE A 30 16.58 -4.09 -6.91
N ALA A 31 15.57 -4.21 -7.75
CA ALA A 31 14.36 -4.97 -7.46
C ALA A 31 13.67 -5.46 -8.74
N ASP A 32 12.87 -6.51 -8.60
CA ASP A 32 11.94 -6.94 -9.65
C ASP A 32 10.76 -5.95 -9.72
N GLY A 33 10.76 -5.14 -10.78
CA GLY A 33 9.75 -4.09 -10.98
C GLY A 33 8.33 -4.62 -11.19
N ASP A 34 8.16 -5.84 -11.69
CA ASP A 34 6.85 -6.47 -11.87
C ASP A 34 6.30 -6.96 -10.53
N GLN A 35 7.14 -7.59 -9.72
CA GLN A 35 6.76 -7.97 -8.36
C GLN A 35 6.46 -6.75 -7.48
N LEU A 36 7.26 -5.68 -7.54
CA LEU A 36 6.96 -4.45 -6.82
C LEU A 36 5.66 -3.80 -7.30
N SER A 37 5.40 -3.82 -8.60
CA SER A 37 4.12 -3.30 -9.11
C SER A 37 2.94 -4.12 -8.61
N MET A 38 3.05 -5.44 -8.53
CA MET A 38 2.02 -6.30 -7.95
C MET A 38 1.72 -5.94 -6.50
N VAL A 39 2.77 -5.71 -5.68
CA VAL A 39 2.62 -5.24 -4.29
C VAL A 39 1.86 -3.92 -4.24
N LEU A 40 2.32 -2.91 -4.99
CA LEU A 40 1.73 -1.57 -4.95
C LEU A 40 0.28 -1.56 -5.46
N LEU A 41 -0.01 -2.29 -6.54
CA LEU A 41 -1.37 -2.45 -7.06
C LEU A 41 -2.28 -3.11 -6.03
N ASN A 42 -1.80 -4.14 -5.33
CA ASN A 42 -2.57 -4.80 -4.28
C ASN A 42 -2.87 -3.85 -3.10
N LEU A 43 -1.88 -3.06 -2.66
CA LEU A 43 -2.08 -2.10 -1.57
C LEU A 43 -3.06 -0.98 -1.97
N ILE A 44 -2.90 -0.40 -3.17
CA ILE A 44 -3.81 0.64 -3.67
C ILE A 44 -5.23 0.09 -3.85
N LYS A 45 -5.37 -1.13 -4.37
CA LYS A 45 -6.68 -1.80 -4.48
C LYS A 45 -7.32 -2.01 -3.11
N ASN A 46 -6.54 -2.41 -2.10
CA ASN A 46 -7.04 -2.56 -0.74
C ASN A 46 -7.56 -1.25 -0.17
N SER A 47 -6.84 -0.14 -0.34
CA SER A 47 -7.29 1.19 0.07
C SER A 47 -8.55 1.62 -0.68
N LYS A 48 -8.60 1.46 -2.01
CA LYS A 48 -9.80 1.76 -2.81
C LYS A 48 -11.03 0.98 -2.33
N GLU A 49 -10.87 -0.31 -2.04
CA GLU A 49 -11.95 -1.15 -1.51
C GLU A 49 -12.40 -0.72 -0.11
N ALA A 50 -11.49 -0.26 0.74
CA ALA A 50 -11.82 0.28 2.06
C ALA A 50 -12.61 1.60 1.96
N LEU A 51 -12.46 2.35 0.86
CA LEU A 51 -13.10 3.64 0.64
C LEU A 51 -14.48 3.57 -0.02
N LEU A 52 -15.00 2.39 -0.37
CA LEU A 52 -16.28 2.24 -1.10
C LEU A 52 -17.48 2.94 -0.42
N ASN A 53 -17.46 3.08 0.91
CA ASN A 53 -18.51 3.76 1.68
C ASN A 53 -18.01 5.02 2.39
N THR A 54 -16.83 5.52 2.03
CA THR A 54 -16.22 6.71 2.63
C THR A 54 -16.60 7.95 1.83
N ASN A 55 -17.23 8.92 2.48
CA ASN A 55 -17.49 10.21 1.85
C ASN A 55 -16.17 10.96 1.65
N LYS A 56 -15.88 11.43 0.43
CA LYS A 56 -14.61 12.07 0.06
C LYS A 56 -13.41 11.19 0.38
N GLY A 57 -13.44 9.95 -0.11
CA GLY A 57 -12.31 9.03 -0.01
C GLY A 57 -11.06 9.63 -0.65
N SER A 58 -9.90 9.43 -0.01
CA SER A 58 -8.62 9.87 -0.52
C SER A 58 -7.55 8.82 -0.30
N ILE A 59 -6.62 8.74 -1.23
CA ILE A 59 -5.44 7.88 -1.18
C ILE A 59 -4.20 8.73 -1.51
N ILE A 60 -3.21 8.66 -0.64
CA ILE A 60 -1.93 9.36 -0.80
C ILE A 60 -0.84 8.31 -0.95
N LEU A 61 -0.16 8.31 -2.10
CA LEU A 61 1.05 7.54 -2.34
C LEU A 61 2.26 8.44 -2.13
N LYS A 62 3.05 8.18 -1.10
CA LYS A 62 4.28 8.94 -0.82
C LYS A 62 5.49 8.03 -0.93
N SER A 63 6.53 8.49 -1.60
CA SER A 63 7.85 7.84 -1.57
C SER A 63 8.86 8.77 -0.91
N THR A 64 9.68 8.23 -0.03
CA THR A 64 10.69 8.99 0.71
C THR A 64 11.98 8.19 0.81
N VAL A 65 13.09 8.81 0.42
CA VAL A 65 14.43 8.28 0.71
C VAL A 65 14.84 8.75 2.10
N GLN A 66 15.15 7.80 2.98
CA GLN A 66 15.60 8.05 4.35
C GLN A 66 17.05 7.64 4.52
N ASN A 67 17.84 8.52 5.14
CA ASN A 67 19.24 8.30 5.49
C ASN A 67 20.11 7.77 4.33
N ASP A 68 19.78 8.10 3.08
CA ASP A 68 20.42 7.65 1.83
C ASP A 68 20.50 6.13 1.58
N HIS A 69 19.90 5.31 2.44
CA HIS A 69 20.03 3.84 2.39
C HIS A 69 18.69 3.11 2.44
N GLN A 70 17.58 3.84 2.49
CA GLN A 70 16.26 3.23 2.61
C GLN A 70 15.21 3.98 1.81
N LEU A 71 14.50 3.25 0.95
CA LEU A 71 13.30 3.75 0.29
C LEU A 71 12.08 3.33 1.10
N VAL A 72 11.26 4.30 1.48
CA VAL A 72 9.96 4.08 2.12
C VAL A 72 8.86 4.51 1.16
N ILE A 73 7.98 3.59 0.81
CA ILE A 73 6.76 3.87 0.05
C ILE A 73 5.58 3.72 1.00
N GLU A 74 4.89 4.81 1.24
CA GLU A 74 3.71 4.92 2.08
C GLU A 74 2.45 5.01 1.21
N ILE A 75 1.44 4.20 1.52
CA ILE A 75 0.10 4.27 0.94
C ILE A 75 -0.85 4.55 2.10
N THR A 76 -1.43 5.76 2.12
CA THR A 76 -2.31 6.21 3.18
C THR A 76 -3.69 6.49 2.64
N ASP A 77 -4.73 5.93 3.26
CA ASP A 77 -6.13 6.21 2.99
C ASP A 77 -6.85 6.77 4.21
N ASN A 78 -7.95 7.50 3.97
CA ASN A 78 -8.83 8.04 5.01
C ASN A 78 -10.06 7.16 5.27
N GLY A 79 -9.94 5.85 5.06
CA GLY A 79 -11.03 4.90 5.22
C GLY A 79 -11.39 4.59 6.68
N PRO A 80 -12.16 3.52 6.92
CA PRO A 80 -12.58 3.12 8.26
C PRO A 80 -11.43 2.61 9.15
N GLY A 81 -10.23 2.43 8.62
CA GLY A 81 -9.12 1.83 9.34
C GLY A 81 -9.29 0.32 9.57
N ILE A 82 -8.40 -0.23 10.39
CA ILE A 82 -8.31 -1.64 10.75
C ILE A 82 -8.40 -1.73 12.28
N GLU A 83 -9.24 -2.64 12.78
CA GLU A 83 -9.35 -2.91 14.21
C GLU A 83 -8.00 -3.42 14.77
N PRO A 84 -7.57 -3.00 15.97
CA PRO A 84 -6.29 -3.37 16.55
C PRO A 84 -6.02 -4.88 16.57
N GLU A 85 -7.06 -5.67 16.84
CA GLU A 85 -6.98 -7.13 16.92
C GLU A 85 -6.70 -7.77 15.54
N ALA A 86 -7.12 -7.12 14.46
CA ALA A 86 -6.96 -7.63 13.10
C ALA A 86 -5.58 -7.28 12.49
N ILE A 87 -4.85 -6.30 13.05
CA ILE A 87 -3.59 -5.78 12.48
C ILE A 87 -2.55 -6.88 12.26
N GLU A 88 -2.43 -7.83 13.18
CA GLU A 88 -1.48 -8.94 13.03
C GLU A 88 -2.02 -10.03 12.08
N GLU A 89 -3.35 -10.19 12.03
CA GLU A 89 -4.01 -11.21 11.25
C GLU A 89 -4.06 -10.90 9.75
N ILE A 90 -4.08 -9.61 9.34
CA ILE A 90 -4.20 -9.22 7.92
C ILE A 90 -3.08 -9.75 7.01
N PHE A 91 -1.96 -10.19 7.59
CA PHE A 91 -0.84 -10.79 6.86
C PHE A 91 -0.87 -12.33 6.84
N ILE A 92 -1.81 -12.96 7.55
CA ILE A 92 -2.01 -14.41 7.54
C ILE A 92 -2.68 -14.79 6.21
N PRO A 93 -2.15 -15.78 5.46
CA PRO A 93 -2.77 -16.24 4.23
C PRO A 93 -4.24 -16.63 4.44
N PHE A 94 -5.10 -16.27 3.48
CA PHE A 94 -6.55 -16.51 3.48
C PHE A 94 -7.35 -15.72 4.52
N TYR A 95 -6.71 -14.89 5.34
CA TYR A 95 -7.41 -13.97 6.21
C TYR A 95 -8.06 -12.85 5.39
N THR A 96 -9.36 -12.64 5.57
CA THR A 96 -10.11 -11.59 4.89
C THR A 96 -11.45 -11.36 5.58
N THR A 97 -11.82 -10.09 5.72
CA THR A 97 -13.18 -9.68 6.11
C THR A 97 -14.06 -9.38 4.89
N LYS A 98 -13.48 -9.40 3.68
CA LYS A 98 -14.14 -9.07 2.41
C LYS A 98 -14.84 -10.30 1.83
N LYS A 99 -16.11 -10.14 1.43
CA LYS A 99 -16.94 -11.22 0.84
C LYS A 99 -16.36 -11.87 -0.42
N SER A 100 -15.58 -11.12 -1.21
CA SER A 100 -15.00 -11.58 -2.48
C SER A 100 -13.45 -11.54 -2.49
N GLY A 101 -12.82 -11.32 -1.34
CA GLY A 101 -11.36 -11.30 -1.22
C GLY A 101 -10.80 -12.71 -1.05
N SER A 102 -9.69 -13.03 -1.70
CA SER A 102 -9.00 -14.32 -1.51
C SER A 102 -8.20 -14.39 -0.19
N GLY A 103 -7.92 -13.25 0.44
CA GLY A 103 -7.05 -13.16 1.62
C GLY A 103 -5.56 -13.44 1.33
N ILE A 104 -5.15 -13.49 0.06
CA ILE A 104 -3.76 -13.81 -0.33
C ILE A 104 -2.92 -12.54 -0.56
N GLY A 105 -3.57 -11.42 -0.91
CA GLY A 105 -2.87 -10.24 -1.42
C GLY A 105 -1.81 -9.68 -0.47
N LEU A 106 -2.15 -9.44 0.80
CA LEU A 106 -1.25 -8.86 1.79
C LEU A 106 -0.15 -9.83 2.22
N SER A 107 -0.45 -11.12 2.39
CA SER A 107 0.54 -12.15 2.72
C SER A 107 1.58 -12.29 1.59
N LEU A 108 1.12 -12.35 0.33
CA LEU A 108 2.01 -12.39 -0.84
C LEU A 108 2.82 -11.10 -0.95
N SER A 109 2.19 -9.95 -0.72
CA SER A 109 2.89 -8.66 -0.74
C SER A 109 4.05 -8.64 0.26
N ARG A 110 3.81 -9.12 1.48
CA ARG A 110 4.84 -9.19 2.53
C ARG A 110 5.97 -10.14 2.13
N GLN A 111 5.65 -11.30 1.56
CA GLN A 111 6.66 -12.25 1.07
C GLN A 111 7.53 -11.64 -0.04
N ILE A 112 6.92 -10.99 -1.03
CA ILE A 112 7.65 -10.33 -2.13
C ILE A 112 8.61 -9.28 -1.56
N ILE A 113 8.14 -8.41 -0.67
CA ILE A 113 8.99 -7.35 -0.10
C ILE A 113 10.11 -7.94 0.76
N GLN A 114 9.87 -9.04 1.49
CA GLN A 114 10.92 -9.74 2.22
C GLN A 114 11.98 -10.36 1.30
N GLN A 115 11.58 -10.91 0.14
CA GLN A 115 12.53 -11.41 -0.87
C GLN A 115 13.43 -10.29 -1.43
N HIS A 116 12.95 -9.05 -1.40
CA HIS A 116 13.72 -7.84 -1.74
C HIS A 116 14.51 -7.25 -0.55
N GLY A 117 14.63 -7.99 0.56
CA GLY A 117 15.36 -7.54 1.75
C GLY A 117 14.66 -6.41 2.54
N GLY A 118 13.37 -6.20 2.28
CA GLY A 118 12.54 -5.17 2.88
C GLY A 118 11.54 -5.71 3.91
N ASN A 119 10.60 -4.84 4.31
CA ASN A 119 9.45 -5.21 5.13
C ASN A 119 8.21 -4.36 4.79
N ILE A 120 7.02 -4.88 5.09
CA ILE A 120 5.78 -4.10 5.09
C ILE A 120 5.36 -3.85 6.53
N LYS A 121 5.06 -2.59 6.87
CA LYS A 121 4.44 -2.21 8.14
C LYS A 121 3.06 -1.62 7.87
N VAL A 122 2.20 -1.64 8.87
CA VAL A 122 0.88 -1.00 8.82
C VAL A 122 0.70 -0.19 10.10
N PHE A 123 0.12 0.99 9.95
CA PHE A 123 -0.40 1.79 11.05
C PHE A 123 -1.83 2.16 10.70
N SER A 124 -2.76 1.84 11.59
CA SER A 124 -4.16 2.14 11.37
C SER A 124 -4.86 2.32 12.71
N GLU A 125 -5.88 3.17 12.71
CA GLU A 125 -6.78 3.36 13.84
C GLU A 125 -8.21 3.35 13.31
N ALA A 126 -9.09 2.64 14.01
CA ALA A 126 -10.51 2.56 13.65
C ALA A 126 -11.12 3.97 13.53
N GLY A 127 -11.75 4.23 12.39
CA GLY A 127 -12.36 5.51 12.03
C GLY A 127 -11.39 6.61 11.57
N LYS A 128 -10.07 6.37 11.52
CA LYS A 128 -9.07 7.39 11.14
C LYS A 128 -8.25 7.05 9.89
N GLY A 129 -8.49 5.91 9.27
CA GLY A 129 -7.78 5.47 8.07
C GLY A 129 -6.64 4.49 8.34
N CYS A 130 -5.88 4.21 7.29
CA CYS A 130 -4.85 3.20 7.28
C CYS A 130 -3.65 3.65 6.45
N SER A 131 -2.45 3.34 6.94
CA SER A 131 -1.18 3.62 6.28
C SER A 131 -0.35 2.35 6.18
N PHE A 132 -0.09 1.89 4.97
CA PHE A 132 0.86 0.82 4.69
C PHE A 132 2.22 1.40 4.29
N PHE A 133 3.30 0.83 4.84
CA PHE A 133 4.66 1.27 4.60
C PHE A 133 5.48 0.11 4.02
N VAL A 134 5.82 0.19 2.74
CA VAL A 134 6.79 -0.68 2.09
C VAL A 134 8.18 -0.10 2.29
N VAL A 135 9.02 -0.80 3.03
CA VAL A 135 10.37 -0.37 3.37
C VAL A 135 11.36 -1.25 2.64
N LEU A 136 12.16 -0.66 1.75
CA LEU A 136 13.19 -1.34 0.97
C LEU A 136 14.56 -0.77 1.32
N LYS A 137 15.56 -1.64 1.46
CA LYS A 137 16.95 -1.21 1.59
C LYS A 137 17.47 -0.82 0.21
N MET A 138 18.18 0.29 0.16
CA MET A 138 18.96 0.67 -0.99
C MET A 138 20.32 -0.03 -0.90
N GLN A 139 20.87 -0.39 -2.05
CA GLN A 139 22.17 -1.03 -2.17
C GLN A 139 23.21 -0.02 -2.65
#